data_AF-A0A7Y5Q238-F1
#
_entry.id   AF-A0A7Y5Q238-F1
#
_cell.length_a   1.000
_cell.length_b   1.000
_cell.length_c   1.000
_cell.angle_alpha   90.00
_cell.angle_beta   90.00
_cell.angle_gamma   90.00
#
_symmetry.space_group_name_H-M   'P 1'
#
loop_
_entity.id
_entity.type
_entity.pdbx_description
1 polymer ?
#
loop_
_entity_poly.entity_id
_entity_poly.type
_entity_poly.pdbx_seq_one_letter_code
_entity_poly.pdbx_strand_id
1 'polypeptide(L)'
;MLRTTYHLFRFSLLTLLFLIACGSRMPEKRPSDFYLYYSDGGGMMPYGIELTVDDQTATQEIFNEGVTVQITYQLTADEADTLYQTLVENRLDRIQTYDEEEVYDRGGTSVSVTADGETFQVSDAGLTFVRDSWQAEYGEVLDGIAQVMERPFGTVATQLLIVWDDSFSMSGTTLHLYMDGDFASLTSEASSNQASIVTNGINGRYLVEIGNNSSETLASTTLDLTTSMVYQLVRQDGIITLIPMP
;
A
#
# COMPACT_ATOMS: atom_id res chain seq x y z
N MET A 1 42.19 51.80 48.98
CA MET A 1 40.87 52.09 48.38
C MET A 1 40.83 51.52 46.97
N LEU A 2 40.33 50.30 46.76
CA LEU A 2 39.91 49.83 45.45
C LEU A 2 38.55 49.14 45.62
N ARG A 3 37.53 49.76 45.05
CA ARG A 3 36.12 49.39 45.17
C ARG A 3 35.69 48.70 43.87
N THR A 4 35.21 47.45 44.03
CA THR A 4 33.98 46.89 43.41
C THR A 4 33.67 47.17 41.93
N THR A 5 33.80 46.13 41.09
CA THR A 5 32.99 45.91 39.88
C THR A 5 32.95 44.41 39.50
N TYR A 6 32.11 43.61 40.17
CA TYR A 6 31.90 42.18 39.84
C TYR A 6 30.42 41.74 39.94
N HIS A 7 29.47 42.59 39.55
CA HIS A 7 28.03 42.24 39.65
C HIS A 7 27.20 42.38 38.37
N LEU A 8 27.78 42.75 37.23
CA LEU A 8 27.01 42.92 35.97
C LEU A 8 27.09 41.74 34.99
N PHE A 9 27.85 40.68 35.30
CA PHE A 9 28.07 39.56 34.36
C PHE A 9 27.43 38.22 34.79
N ARG A 10 26.41 38.24 35.66
CA ARG A 10 25.73 37.01 36.12
C ARG A 10 24.22 36.98 35.91
N PHE A 11 23.63 38.02 35.33
CA PHE A 11 22.18 38.07 35.08
C PHE A 11 21.77 37.78 33.63
N SER A 12 22.72 37.55 32.72
CA SER A 12 22.43 37.34 31.29
C SER A 12 22.59 35.89 30.80
N LEU A 13 22.85 34.94 31.70
CA LEU A 13 22.96 33.52 31.35
C LEU A 13 21.70 32.70 31.68
N LEU A 14 20.73 33.28 32.41
CA LEU A 14 19.51 32.56 32.82
C LEU A 14 18.30 32.77 31.90
N THR A 15 18.33 33.76 31.01
CA THR A 15 17.27 34.03 30.02
C THR A 15 17.47 33.30 28.69
N LEU A 16 18.60 32.62 28.50
CA LEU A 16 18.91 31.84 27.29
C LEU A 16 18.61 30.33 27.44
N LEU A 17 17.77 29.96 28.43
CA LEU A 17 17.37 28.57 28.69
C LEU A 17 15.87 28.30 28.43
N PHE A 18 15.11 29.30 27.98
CA PHE A 18 13.66 29.20 27.72
C PHE A 18 13.28 29.25 26.23
N LEU A 19 14.26 29.20 25.32
CA LEU A 19 14.04 28.98 23.88
C LEU A 19 14.47 27.56 23.47
N ILE A 20 14.27 26.58 24.36
CA ILE A 20 14.29 25.18 23.95
C ILE A 20 13.04 25.00 23.11
N ALA A 21 13.26 24.94 21.80
CA ALA A 21 12.31 24.63 20.74
C ALA A 21 11.12 23.81 21.25
N CYS A 22 9.97 24.47 21.39
CA CYS A 22 8.68 23.80 21.48
C CYS A 22 8.32 23.32 20.07
N GLY A 23 9.11 22.39 19.54
CA GLY A 23 8.66 21.55 18.44
C GLY A 23 7.52 20.73 19.01
N SER A 24 6.34 20.88 18.44
CA SER A 24 5.20 20.13 18.91
C SER A 24 5.43 18.64 18.68
N ARG A 25 4.96 17.82 19.62
CA ARG A 25 5.20 16.38 19.64
C ARG A 25 3.88 15.70 19.35
N MET A 26 3.91 14.60 18.60
CA MET A 26 2.74 13.73 18.50
C MET A 26 2.24 13.35 19.90
N PRO A 27 0.91 13.42 20.15
CA PRO A 27 0.30 12.97 21.39
C PRO A 27 0.62 11.50 21.70
N GLU A 28 0.63 11.12 22.99
CA GLU A 28 0.89 9.72 23.38
C GLU A 28 -0.31 8.79 23.09
N LYS A 29 -1.49 9.33 22.81
CA LYS A 29 -2.70 8.57 22.52
C LYS A 29 -3.32 9.11 21.25
N ARG A 30 -3.90 8.21 20.45
CA ARG A 30 -4.58 8.56 19.20
C ARG A 30 -5.70 9.59 19.48
N PRO A 31 -5.61 10.81 18.93
CA PRO A 31 -6.67 11.79 19.10
C PRO A 31 -7.83 11.50 18.16
N SER A 32 -8.98 12.14 18.40
CA SER A 32 -10.18 11.93 17.59
C SER A 32 -10.08 12.49 16.17
N ASP A 33 -9.15 13.39 15.93
CA ASP A 33 -8.85 13.98 14.61
C ASP A 33 -7.66 13.30 13.92
N PHE A 34 -7.30 12.09 14.36
CA PHE A 34 -6.24 11.31 13.74
C PHE A 34 -6.54 11.05 12.26
N TYR A 35 -5.59 11.48 11.43
CA TYR A 35 -5.59 11.20 10.01
C TYR A 35 -4.17 10.82 9.56
N LEU A 36 -4.04 9.73 8.80
CA LEU A 36 -2.78 9.34 8.17
C LEU A 36 -2.95 9.34 6.65
N TYR A 37 -1.96 9.88 5.95
CA TYR A 37 -1.75 9.73 4.52
C TYR A 37 -0.37 9.14 4.28
N TYR A 38 -0.33 8.08 3.48
CA TYR A 38 0.88 7.45 2.99
C TYR A 38 0.85 7.44 1.48
N SER A 39 2.01 7.64 0.85
CA SER A 39 2.20 7.40 -0.56
C SER A 39 3.52 6.70 -0.83
N ASP A 40 3.52 5.85 -1.84
CA ASP A 40 4.68 5.19 -2.45
C ASP A 40 4.61 5.39 -3.95
N GLY A 41 5.56 6.13 -4.51
CA GLY A 41 5.61 6.44 -5.94
C GLY A 41 6.76 5.74 -6.64
N GLY A 42 6.53 5.25 -7.86
CA GLY A 42 7.57 4.64 -8.70
C GLY A 42 8.49 5.62 -9.43
N GLY A 43 8.41 6.93 -9.15
CA GLY A 43 9.12 7.97 -9.91
C GLY A 43 8.48 8.18 -11.28
N MET A 44 9.21 7.90 -12.35
CA MET A 44 8.71 7.89 -13.72
C MET A 44 7.97 6.59 -14.08
N MET A 45 8.03 5.55 -13.26
CA MET A 45 7.19 4.37 -13.47
C MET A 45 5.73 4.74 -13.22
N PRO A 46 4.78 4.32 -14.08
CA PRO A 46 3.35 4.59 -13.92
C PRO A 46 2.75 3.69 -12.84
N TYR A 47 3.36 3.70 -11.65
CA TYR A 47 2.98 2.90 -10.50
C TYR A 47 2.96 3.78 -9.25
N GLY A 48 1.96 3.59 -8.41
CA GLY A 48 1.94 4.19 -7.07
C GLY A 48 0.91 3.54 -6.16
N ILE A 49 1.17 3.61 -4.86
CA ILE A 49 0.24 3.22 -3.82
C ILE A 49 -0.02 4.44 -2.95
N GLU A 50 -1.28 4.67 -2.60
CA GLU A 50 -1.68 5.60 -1.56
C GLU A 50 -2.48 4.86 -0.50
N LEU A 51 -2.32 5.26 0.77
CA LEU A 51 -3.18 4.83 1.86
C LEU A 51 -3.63 6.06 2.64
N THR A 52 -4.93 6.17 2.87
CA THR A 52 -5.51 7.09 3.85
C THR A 52 -6.12 6.31 5.00
N VAL A 53 -5.92 6.78 6.22
CA VAL A 53 -6.61 6.28 7.41
C VAL A 53 -7.25 7.47 8.12
N ASP A 54 -8.58 7.49 8.17
CA ASP A 54 -9.39 8.49 8.87
C ASP A 54 -10.19 7.78 9.97
N ASP A 55 -9.82 8.04 11.23
CA ASP A 55 -10.27 7.30 12.42
C ASP A 55 -10.05 5.77 12.30
N GLN A 56 -11.06 5.05 11.81
CA GLN A 56 -11.06 3.58 11.63
C GLN A 56 -11.32 3.17 10.18
N THR A 57 -11.40 4.12 9.26
CA THR A 57 -11.64 3.85 7.84
C THR A 57 -10.33 3.96 7.09
N ALA A 58 -9.87 2.85 6.53
CA ALA A 58 -8.69 2.80 5.67
C ALA A 58 -9.13 2.75 4.20
N THR A 59 -8.54 3.59 3.36
CA THR A 59 -8.71 3.56 1.90
C THR A 59 -7.35 3.48 1.24
N GLN A 60 -7.10 2.38 0.54
CA GLN A 60 -5.92 2.17 -0.26
C GLN A 60 -6.25 2.42 -1.73
N GLU A 61 -5.44 3.21 -2.41
CA GLU A 61 -5.49 3.40 -3.85
C GLU A 61 -4.22 2.84 -4.49
N ILE A 62 -4.35 2.03 -5.52
CA ILE A 62 -3.23 1.46 -6.27
C ILE A 62 -3.38 1.96 -7.70
N PHE A 63 -2.36 2.65 -8.19
CA PHE A 63 -2.25 3.10 -9.56
C PHE A 63 -1.23 2.23 -10.28
N ASN A 64 -1.59 1.67 -11.43
CA ASN A 64 -0.68 0.92 -12.28
C ASN A 64 -1.08 1.07 -13.76
N GLU A 65 -0.16 1.56 -14.60
CA GLU A 65 -0.32 1.72 -16.05
C GLU A 65 -1.63 2.41 -16.50
N GLY A 66 -2.09 3.42 -15.77
CA GLY A 66 -3.32 4.16 -16.12
C GLY A 66 -4.60 3.58 -15.53
N VAL A 67 -4.52 2.49 -14.78
CA VAL A 67 -5.61 1.90 -14.00
C VAL A 67 -5.45 2.32 -12.54
N THR A 68 -6.56 2.69 -11.90
CA THR A 68 -6.62 2.96 -10.46
C THR A 68 -7.64 2.04 -9.82
N VAL A 69 -7.23 1.34 -8.77
CA VAL A 69 -8.12 0.57 -7.90
C VAL A 69 -8.12 1.16 -6.52
N GLN A 70 -9.31 1.21 -5.95
CA GLN A 70 -9.57 1.74 -4.62
C GLN A 70 -10.18 0.64 -3.76
N ILE A 71 -9.58 0.38 -2.60
CA ILE A 71 -10.00 -0.62 -1.62
C ILE A 71 -10.26 0.11 -0.31
N THR A 72 -11.51 0.10 0.16
CA THR A 72 -11.89 0.68 1.46
C THR A 72 -12.27 -0.42 2.43
N TYR A 73 -11.73 -0.37 3.65
CA TYR A 73 -11.99 -1.34 4.71
C TYR A 73 -11.97 -0.68 6.09
N GLN A 74 -12.67 -1.30 7.04
CA GLN A 74 -12.68 -0.85 8.43
C GLN A 74 -11.59 -1.54 9.23
N LEU A 75 -10.81 -0.73 9.95
CA LEU A 75 -9.95 -1.16 11.03
C LEU A 75 -10.77 -1.35 12.30
N THR A 76 -10.37 -2.30 13.12
CA THR A 76 -10.77 -2.32 14.53
C THR A 76 -10.14 -1.14 15.27
N ALA A 77 -10.73 -0.75 16.40
CA ALA A 77 -10.15 0.28 17.26
C ALA A 77 -8.71 -0.05 17.67
N ASP A 78 -8.46 -1.32 18.01
CA ASP A 78 -7.13 -1.79 18.41
C ASP A 78 -6.12 -1.73 17.25
N GLU A 79 -6.52 -2.05 16.01
CA GLU A 79 -5.65 -1.93 14.83
C GLU A 79 -5.30 -0.45 14.56
N ALA A 80 -6.27 0.46 14.63
CA ALA A 80 -6.02 1.90 14.44
C ALA A 80 -5.13 2.48 15.56
N ASP A 81 -5.36 2.08 16.81
CA ASP A 81 -4.55 2.49 17.96
C ASP A 81 -3.12 1.93 17.87
N THR A 82 -2.97 0.68 17.39
CA THR A 82 -1.65 0.04 17.19
C THR A 82 -0.85 0.74 16.08
N LEU A 83 -1.51 1.06 14.95
CA LEU A 83 -0.88 1.83 13.88
C LEU A 83 -0.41 3.18 14.43
N TYR A 84 -1.28 3.94 15.11
CA TYR A 84 -0.90 5.22 15.70
C TYR A 84 0.28 5.11 16.65
N GLN A 85 0.23 4.10 17.53
CA GLN A 85 1.29 3.90 18.52
C GLN A 85 2.63 3.57 17.87
N THR A 86 2.63 2.82 16.76
CA THR A 86 3.84 2.55 15.97
C THR A 86 4.48 3.86 15.48
N LEU A 87 3.68 4.84 15.05
CA LEU A 87 4.17 6.15 14.61
C LEU A 87 4.80 6.96 15.75
N VAL A 88 4.18 6.92 16.93
CA VAL A 88 4.64 7.63 18.13
C VAL A 88 5.93 7.01 18.71
N GLU A 89 5.98 5.68 18.81
CA GLU A 89 7.14 4.95 19.35
C GLU A 89 8.37 5.10 18.47
N ASN A 90 8.16 5.12 17.15
CA ASN A 90 9.22 5.38 16.17
C ASN A 90 9.46 6.87 15.91
N ARG A 91 8.84 7.75 16.69
CA ARG A 91 9.13 9.19 16.72
C ARG A 91 9.04 9.83 15.33
N LEU A 92 7.97 9.51 14.58
CA LEU A 92 7.73 10.07 13.25
C LEU A 92 7.90 11.61 13.23
N ASP A 93 7.44 12.29 14.29
CA ASP A 93 7.55 13.74 14.50
C ASP A 93 8.99 14.29 14.56
N ARG A 94 9.99 13.42 14.65
CA ARG A 94 11.41 13.78 14.84
C ARG A 94 12.33 13.25 13.77
N ILE A 95 11.84 12.37 12.88
CA ILE A 95 12.65 11.80 11.81
C ILE A 95 13.20 12.95 10.97
N GLN A 96 14.52 12.97 10.84
CA GLN A 96 15.19 14.05 10.13
C GLN A 96 15.44 13.66 8.69
N THR A 97 15.16 14.60 7.81
CA THR A 97 15.47 14.49 6.39
C THR A 97 16.61 15.44 5.99
N TYR A 98 17.09 15.25 4.77
CA TYR A 98 17.96 16.19 4.06
C TYR A 98 17.63 16.13 2.57
N ASP A 99 17.90 17.21 1.85
CA ASP A 99 17.69 17.25 0.40
C ASP A 99 19.03 17.09 -0.33
N GLU A 100 19.00 16.39 -1.46
CA GLU A 100 20.09 16.37 -2.44
C GLU A 100 19.69 17.15 -3.70
N GLU A 101 20.66 17.83 -4.33
CA GLU A 101 20.39 18.72 -5.46
C GLU A 101 20.27 17.98 -6.80
N GLU A 102 20.87 16.79 -6.93
CA GLU A 102 20.95 16.05 -8.19
C GLU A 102 20.49 14.60 -8.01
N VAL A 103 19.17 14.39 -8.10
CA VAL A 103 18.58 13.06 -8.14
C VAL A 103 17.58 13.00 -9.29
N TYR A 104 17.81 12.05 -10.20
CA TYR A 104 16.94 11.83 -11.35
C TYR A 104 16.11 10.59 -11.14
N ASP A 105 14.81 10.72 -11.38
CA ASP A 105 13.87 9.59 -11.46
C ASP A 105 13.87 8.68 -10.22
N ARG A 106 13.80 9.31 -9.04
CA ARG A 106 13.65 8.56 -7.78
C ARG A 106 12.19 8.59 -7.35
N GLY A 107 11.64 7.39 -7.23
CA GLY A 107 10.42 7.14 -6.49
C GLY A 107 10.59 7.32 -4.98
N GLY A 108 9.79 6.62 -4.21
CA GLY A 108 9.92 6.51 -2.76
C GLY A 108 8.65 6.88 -2.02
N THR A 109 8.79 6.93 -0.70
CA THR A 109 7.66 6.94 0.21
C THR A 109 7.50 8.29 0.92
N SER A 110 6.27 8.64 1.26
CA SER A 110 5.96 9.79 2.11
C SER A 110 4.87 9.42 3.11
N VAL A 111 5.03 9.89 4.34
CA VAL A 111 4.08 9.70 5.43
C VAL A 111 3.71 11.07 5.98
N SER A 112 2.42 11.35 6.09
CA SER A 112 1.87 12.56 6.70
C SER A 112 0.81 12.15 7.72
N VAL A 113 0.88 12.72 8.92
CA VAL A 113 -0.03 12.42 10.02
C VAL A 113 -0.56 13.71 10.61
N THR A 114 -1.87 13.84 10.69
CA THR A 114 -2.53 14.89 11.45
C THR A 114 -3.02 14.35 12.78
N ALA A 115 -2.70 15.04 13.87
CA ALA A 115 -3.07 14.68 15.23
C ALA A 115 -3.11 15.93 16.13
N ASP A 116 -4.20 16.12 16.90
CA ASP A 116 -4.41 17.29 17.77
C ASP A 116 -4.26 18.64 17.03
N GLY A 117 -4.75 18.69 15.79
CA GLY A 117 -4.73 19.87 14.92
C GLY A 117 -3.37 20.20 14.29
N GLU A 118 -2.37 19.33 14.44
CA GLU A 118 -1.04 19.52 13.88
C GLU A 118 -0.67 18.41 12.89
N THR A 119 0.16 18.74 11.89
CA THR A 119 0.60 17.79 10.86
C THR A 119 2.10 17.53 10.96
N PHE A 120 2.45 16.25 11.03
CA PHE A 120 3.81 15.71 11.05
C PHE A 120 4.07 14.97 9.75
N GLN A 121 5.13 15.32 9.03
CA GLN A 121 5.42 14.75 7.73
C GLN A 121 6.88 14.33 7.60
N VAL A 122 7.09 13.17 7.00
CA VAL A 122 8.40 12.62 6.65
C VAL A 122 8.33 12.11 5.22
N SER A 123 9.34 12.44 4.41
CA SER A 123 9.44 11.98 3.03
C SER A 123 10.82 11.39 2.80
N ASP A 124 10.84 10.22 2.16
CA ASP A 124 12.02 9.61 1.56
C ASP A 124 11.72 9.39 0.07
N ALA A 125 11.39 10.47 -0.63
CA ALA A 125 11.01 10.46 -2.04
C ALA A 125 11.66 11.62 -2.81
N GLY A 126 11.90 11.39 -4.11
CA GLY A 126 12.47 12.42 -4.99
C GLY A 126 13.83 12.92 -4.48
N LEU A 127 13.92 14.22 -4.21
CA LEU A 127 15.14 14.89 -3.73
C LEU A 127 15.34 14.78 -2.21
N THR A 128 14.33 14.37 -1.46
CA THR A 128 14.36 14.34 0.01
C THR A 128 14.70 12.95 0.50
N PHE A 129 15.62 12.86 1.45
CA PHE A 129 16.12 11.60 2.01
C PHE A 129 16.00 11.58 3.51
N VAL A 130 15.58 10.44 4.07
CA VAL A 130 15.69 10.19 5.52
C VAL A 130 17.16 9.97 5.87
N ARG A 131 17.64 10.66 6.92
CA ARG A 131 19.03 10.50 7.39
C ARG A 131 19.29 9.08 7.88
N ASP A 132 20.49 8.56 7.64
CA ASP A 132 20.92 7.21 8.04
C ASP A 132 20.62 6.86 9.50
N SER A 133 20.75 7.82 10.41
CA SER A 133 20.47 7.62 11.84
C SER A 133 19.01 7.42 12.20
N TRP A 134 18.09 7.61 11.24
CA TRP A 134 16.64 7.49 11.39
C TRP A 134 16.02 6.45 10.45
N GLN A 135 16.84 5.77 9.62
CA GLN A 135 16.37 4.78 8.66
C GLN A 135 15.66 3.59 9.35
N ALA A 136 16.13 3.19 10.53
CA ALA A 136 15.50 2.11 11.30
C ALA A 136 14.08 2.49 11.75
N GLU A 137 13.93 3.66 12.39
CA GLU A 137 12.64 4.17 12.83
C GLU A 137 11.68 4.40 11.67
N TYR A 138 12.18 4.92 10.54
CA TYR A 138 11.36 5.09 9.34
C TYR A 138 10.91 3.75 8.76
N GLY A 139 11.79 2.74 8.74
CA GLY A 139 11.44 1.38 8.33
C GLY A 139 10.31 0.78 9.17
N GLU A 140 10.37 0.91 10.50
CA GLU A 140 9.30 0.41 11.40
C GLU A 140 7.97 1.14 11.19
N VAL A 141 8.00 2.43 10.84
CA VAL A 141 6.78 3.17 10.42
C VAL A 141 6.20 2.56 9.14
N LEU A 142 7.04 2.31 8.13
CA LEU A 142 6.60 1.73 6.86
C LEU A 142 6.06 0.31 7.05
N ASP A 143 6.69 -0.51 7.88
CA ASP A 143 6.24 -1.87 8.19
C ASP A 143 4.87 -1.87 8.90
N GLY A 144 4.63 -0.94 9.82
CA GLY A 144 3.33 -0.76 10.46
C GLY A 144 2.23 -0.37 9.47
N ILE A 145 2.56 0.51 8.52
CA ILE A 145 1.65 0.89 7.42
C ILE A 145 1.40 -0.29 6.47
N ALA A 146 2.44 -1.06 6.13
CA ALA A 146 2.34 -2.24 5.29
C ALA A 146 1.41 -3.30 5.89
N GLN A 147 1.48 -3.56 7.20
CA GLN A 147 0.58 -4.49 7.87
C GLN A 147 -0.90 -4.08 7.74
N VAL A 148 -1.19 -2.78 7.76
CA VAL A 148 -2.55 -2.26 7.53
C VAL A 148 -2.96 -2.48 6.07
N MET A 149 -2.09 -2.15 5.11
CA MET A 149 -2.34 -2.38 3.68
C MET A 149 -2.50 -3.87 3.34
N GLU A 150 -1.83 -4.77 4.06
CA GLU A 150 -1.94 -6.22 3.88
C GLU A 150 -3.26 -6.80 4.42
N ARG A 151 -3.95 -6.06 5.29
CA ARG A 151 -5.17 -6.51 5.97
C ARG A 151 -6.30 -7.00 5.06
N PRO A 152 -6.70 -6.29 3.98
CA PRO A 152 -7.72 -6.75 3.05
C PRO A 152 -7.33 -8.03 2.31
N PHE A 153 -6.04 -8.34 2.21
CA PHE A 153 -5.53 -9.46 1.41
C PHE A 153 -5.52 -10.79 2.17
N GLY A 154 -5.63 -10.77 3.51
CA GLY A 154 -5.82 -11.96 4.34
C GLY A 154 -4.76 -13.07 4.17
N THR A 155 -4.88 -14.14 4.95
CA THR A 155 -4.01 -15.35 4.84
C THR A 155 -4.67 -16.48 4.04
N VAL A 156 -5.88 -16.26 3.52
CA VAL A 156 -6.63 -17.30 2.80
C VAL A 156 -6.30 -17.13 1.33
N ALA A 157 -5.41 -17.98 0.83
CA ALA A 157 -5.23 -18.13 -0.60
C ALA A 157 -6.59 -18.43 -1.25
N THR A 158 -7.06 -17.54 -2.11
CA THR A 158 -8.31 -17.74 -2.85
C THR A 158 -7.97 -18.59 -4.05
N GLN A 159 -8.41 -19.85 -4.03
CA GLN A 159 -8.24 -20.73 -5.17
C GLN A 159 -9.34 -20.45 -6.19
N LEU A 160 -8.94 -20.03 -7.38
CA LEU A 160 -9.76 -20.01 -8.58
C LEU A 160 -9.45 -21.29 -9.37
N LEU A 161 -10.38 -22.23 -9.38
CA LEU A 161 -10.28 -23.41 -10.23
C LEU A 161 -11.14 -23.21 -11.48
N ILE A 162 -10.53 -23.28 -12.66
CA ILE A 162 -11.23 -23.20 -13.95
C ILE A 162 -11.20 -24.59 -14.58
N VAL A 163 -12.38 -25.17 -14.77
CA VAL A 163 -12.59 -26.47 -15.42
C VAL A 163 -13.17 -26.23 -16.80
N TRP A 164 -12.62 -26.84 -17.84
CA TRP A 164 -13.17 -26.71 -19.20
C TRP A 164 -13.89 -27.97 -19.64
N ASP A 165 -14.92 -27.79 -20.47
CA ASP A 165 -15.64 -28.87 -21.13
C ASP A 165 -14.85 -29.40 -22.35
N ASP A 166 -15.12 -30.66 -22.73
CA ASP A 166 -14.56 -31.38 -23.87
C ASP A 166 -14.68 -30.63 -25.22
N SER A 167 -15.55 -29.62 -25.32
CA SER A 167 -15.67 -28.71 -26.45
C SER A 167 -14.43 -27.83 -26.70
N PHE A 168 -13.51 -27.75 -25.75
CA PHE A 168 -12.21 -27.09 -25.90
C PHE A 168 -11.12 -28.08 -26.34
N SER A 169 -10.80 -28.13 -27.64
CA SER A 169 -9.62 -28.85 -28.12
C SER A 169 -8.35 -28.10 -27.73
N MET A 170 -7.67 -28.57 -26.69
CA MET A 170 -6.57 -27.92 -25.96
C MET A 170 -5.25 -27.67 -26.72
N SER A 171 -5.19 -27.82 -28.04
CA SER A 171 -3.99 -27.38 -28.77
C SER A 171 -4.00 -25.85 -28.91
N GLY A 172 -3.42 -25.18 -27.92
CA GLY A 172 -3.03 -23.78 -28.00
C GLY A 172 -4.04 -22.75 -27.50
N THR A 173 -4.71 -23.05 -26.37
CA THR A 173 -5.47 -22.06 -25.59
C THR A 173 -4.61 -21.60 -24.41
N THR A 174 -4.53 -20.29 -24.20
CA THR A 174 -3.88 -19.66 -23.05
C THR A 174 -4.94 -18.95 -22.22
N LEU A 175 -4.82 -19.04 -20.90
CA LEU A 175 -5.67 -18.27 -19.99
C LEU A 175 -4.85 -17.12 -19.41
N HIS A 176 -5.33 -15.90 -19.60
CA HIS A 176 -4.70 -14.70 -19.06
C HIS A 176 -5.63 -14.12 -17.99
N LEU A 177 -5.15 -14.07 -16.74
CA LEU A 177 -5.88 -13.38 -15.69
C LEU A 177 -5.22 -12.05 -15.44
N TYR A 178 -6.01 -10.99 -15.63
CA TYR A 178 -5.59 -9.64 -15.34
C TYR A 178 -6.20 -9.25 -14.00
N MET A 179 -5.31 -9.14 -13.04
CA MET A 179 -5.63 -8.62 -11.73
C MET A 179 -5.06 -7.22 -11.70
N ASP A 180 -5.88 -6.21 -11.96
CA ASP A 180 -5.56 -4.84 -11.59
C ASP A 180 -4.12 -4.37 -11.95
N GLY A 181 -3.79 -4.39 -13.25
CA GLY A 181 -2.47 -3.98 -13.75
C GLY A 181 -1.31 -4.94 -13.46
N ASP A 182 -1.48 -5.90 -12.54
CA ASP A 182 -0.51 -6.97 -12.29
C ASP A 182 -0.81 -8.21 -13.15
N PHE A 183 0.23 -8.65 -13.85
CA PHE A 183 0.18 -9.77 -14.77
C PHE A 183 0.34 -11.10 -14.02
N ALA A 184 -0.78 -11.73 -13.67
CA ALA A 184 -0.79 -13.15 -13.32
C ALA A 184 -1.15 -13.98 -14.57
N SER A 185 -0.26 -14.06 -15.56
CA SER A 185 -0.50 -15.01 -16.65
C SER A 185 -0.18 -16.41 -16.21
N LEU A 186 -1.14 -17.31 -16.43
CA LEU A 186 -0.99 -18.71 -16.11
C LEU A 186 -1.09 -19.49 -17.42
N THR A 187 0.06 -19.89 -17.96
CA THR A 187 0.10 -20.78 -19.10
C THR A 187 -0.11 -22.21 -18.60
N SER A 188 -1.33 -22.72 -18.66
CA SER A 188 -1.59 -24.13 -18.32
C SER A 188 -1.21 -25.03 -19.49
N GLU A 189 -0.24 -25.92 -19.32
CA GLU A 189 0.10 -26.96 -20.31
C GLU A 189 -0.87 -28.16 -20.23
N ALA A 190 -1.86 -28.14 -21.14
CA ALA A 190 -2.61 -29.19 -21.85
C ALA A 190 -2.67 -30.68 -21.39
N SER A 191 -2.37 -31.06 -20.15
CA SER A 191 -2.43 -32.48 -19.71
C SER A 191 -3.63 -32.83 -18.81
N SER A 192 -4.36 -31.83 -18.31
CA SER A 192 -5.55 -32.04 -17.48
C SER A 192 -6.70 -31.15 -17.94
N ASN A 193 -7.94 -31.58 -17.76
CA ASN A 193 -9.16 -30.84 -18.13
C ASN A 193 -9.45 -29.61 -17.21
N GLN A 194 -8.42 -29.05 -16.59
CA GLN A 194 -8.51 -28.04 -15.54
C GLN A 194 -7.23 -27.20 -15.46
N ALA A 195 -7.41 -25.91 -15.13
CA ALA A 195 -6.36 -24.99 -14.67
C ALA A 195 -6.74 -24.49 -13.27
N SER A 196 -5.76 -24.49 -12.35
CA SER A 196 -5.95 -23.89 -11.03
C SER A 196 -5.04 -22.67 -10.90
N ILE A 197 -5.65 -21.55 -10.52
CA ILE A 197 -4.95 -20.35 -10.11
C ILE A 197 -5.16 -20.20 -8.62
N VAL A 198 -4.07 -20.08 -7.90
CA VAL A 198 -4.10 -19.71 -6.50
C VAL A 198 -3.73 -18.24 -6.49
N THR A 199 -4.71 -17.36 -6.26
CA THR A 199 -4.41 -15.95 -6.02
C THR A 199 -4.11 -15.80 -4.53
N ASN A 200 -3.16 -14.94 -4.18
CA ASN A 200 -2.84 -14.61 -2.79
C ASN A 200 -3.93 -13.69 -2.20
N GLY A 201 -5.17 -14.18 -2.16
CA GLY A 201 -6.21 -13.65 -1.29
C GLY A 201 -6.78 -12.27 -1.65
N ILE A 202 -6.48 -11.72 -2.83
CA ILE A 202 -7.09 -10.44 -3.22
C ILE A 202 -8.60 -10.68 -3.44
N ASN A 203 -9.41 -10.20 -2.51
CA ASN A 203 -10.83 -10.06 -2.75
C ASN A 203 -11.03 -8.85 -3.66
N GLY A 204 -11.62 -9.04 -4.83
CA GLY A 204 -11.67 -7.97 -5.81
C GLY A 204 -12.36 -8.36 -7.10
N ARG A 205 -12.49 -7.38 -7.98
CA ARG A 205 -13.00 -7.56 -9.33
C ARG A 205 -11.83 -7.77 -10.29
N TYR A 206 -11.85 -8.90 -10.97
CA TYR A 206 -10.80 -9.34 -11.87
C TYR A 206 -11.27 -9.30 -13.30
N LEU A 207 -10.44 -8.83 -14.23
CA LEU A 207 -10.68 -9.05 -15.64
C LEU A 207 -10.03 -10.39 -16.03
N VAL A 208 -10.84 -11.34 -16.46
CA VAL A 208 -10.35 -12.62 -16.96
C VAL A 208 -10.47 -12.60 -18.46
N GLU A 209 -9.34 -12.77 -19.16
CA GLU A 209 -9.31 -12.93 -20.60
C GLU A 209 -8.86 -14.33 -20.98
N ILE A 210 -9.55 -14.89 -21.96
CA ILE A 210 -9.28 -16.23 -22.47
C ILE A 210 -8.72 -16.04 -23.87
N GLY A 211 -7.49 -16.47 -24.08
CA GLY A 211 -6.76 -16.30 -25.33
C GLY A 211 -6.41 -17.60 -26.03
N ASN A 212 -5.86 -17.48 -27.22
CA ASN A 212 -5.14 -18.55 -27.90
C ASN A 212 -3.62 -18.29 -27.87
N ASN A 213 -2.83 -19.26 -28.32
CA ASN A 213 -1.37 -19.13 -28.42
C ASN A 213 -0.89 -17.97 -29.31
N SER A 214 -1.76 -17.40 -30.15
CA SER A 214 -1.48 -16.19 -30.92
C SER A 214 -1.78 -14.89 -30.15
N SER A 215 -2.07 -14.97 -28.85
CA SER A 215 -2.40 -13.83 -27.99
C SER A 215 -3.68 -13.08 -28.41
N GLU A 216 -4.58 -13.74 -29.15
CA GLU A 216 -5.89 -13.18 -29.50
C GLU A 216 -6.87 -13.45 -28.36
N THR A 217 -7.50 -12.40 -27.83
CA THR A 217 -8.57 -12.52 -26.83
C THR A 217 -9.83 -13.10 -27.48
N LEU A 218 -10.18 -14.31 -27.08
CA LEU A 218 -11.37 -15.04 -27.53
C LEU A 218 -12.61 -14.66 -26.73
N ALA A 219 -12.43 -14.37 -25.43
CA ALA A 219 -13.48 -13.87 -24.55
C ALA A 219 -12.87 -13.16 -23.34
N SER A 220 -13.66 -12.27 -22.75
CA SER A 220 -13.32 -11.57 -21.51
C SER A 220 -14.53 -11.51 -20.59
N THR A 221 -14.32 -11.62 -19.28
CA THR A 221 -15.36 -11.40 -18.28
C THR A 221 -14.78 -10.79 -17.02
N THR A 222 -15.65 -10.25 -16.17
CA THR A 222 -15.24 -9.78 -14.84
C THR A 222 -15.67 -10.79 -13.78
N LEU A 223 -14.74 -11.19 -12.91
CA LEU A 223 -15.01 -12.06 -11.76
C LEU A 223 -14.85 -11.28 -10.46
N ASP A 224 -15.87 -11.30 -9.61
CA ASP A 224 -15.76 -10.80 -8.25
C ASP A 224 -15.31 -11.96 -7.34
N LEU A 225 -13.99 -12.12 -7.14
CA LEU A 225 -13.49 -13.13 -6.22
C LEU A 225 -13.60 -12.58 -4.81
N THR A 226 -14.44 -13.20 -3.99
CA THR A 226 -14.61 -12.87 -2.56
C THR A 226 -14.34 -14.06 -1.65
N THR A 227 -14.27 -15.26 -2.24
CA THR A 227 -14.01 -16.55 -1.62
C THR A 227 -13.41 -17.49 -2.67
N SER A 228 -12.90 -18.66 -2.27
CA SER A 228 -12.49 -19.70 -3.22
C SER A 228 -13.68 -20.12 -4.08
N MET A 229 -13.52 -20.08 -5.38
CA MET A 229 -14.59 -20.34 -6.35
C MET A 229 -14.10 -21.28 -7.44
N VAL A 230 -15.02 -22.14 -7.89
CA VAL A 230 -14.81 -22.97 -9.06
C VAL A 230 -15.67 -22.43 -10.20
N TYR A 231 -15.06 -22.20 -11.35
CA TYR A 231 -15.77 -21.80 -12.56
C TYR A 231 -15.65 -22.88 -13.62
N GLN A 232 -16.74 -23.12 -14.35
CA GLN A 232 -16.74 -23.90 -15.55
C GLN A 232 -16.62 -22.98 -16.77
N LEU A 233 -15.62 -23.23 -17.60
CA LEU A 233 -15.48 -22.62 -18.90
C LEU A 233 -16.23 -23.44 -19.95
N VAL A 234 -17.24 -22.86 -20.58
CA VAL A 234 -18.11 -23.53 -21.57
C VAL A 234 -18.04 -22.79 -22.89
N ARG A 235 -17.98 -23.54 -24.01
CA ARG A 235 -18.13 -23.01 -25.36
C ARG A 235 -19.42 -23.50 -25.98
N GLN A 236 -20.38 -22.61 -26.16
CA GLN A 236 -21.66 -22.93 -26.78
C GLN A 236 -21.90 -21.97 -27.95
N ASP A 237 -22.17 -22.53 -29.14
CA ASP A 237 -22.45 -21.76 -30.37
C ASP A 237 -21.37 -20.71 -30.72
N GLY A 238 -20.11 -21.02 -30.39
CA GLY A 238 -18.96 -20.14 -30.61
C GLY A 238 -18.75 -19.07 -29.54
N ILE A 239 -19.65 -18.95 -28.57
CA ILE A 239 -19.54 -18.06 -27.41
C ILE A 239 -18.84 -18.81 -26.28
N ILE A 240 -17.84 -18.17 -25.67
CA ILE A 240 -17.14 -18.69 -24.48
C ILE A 240 -17.72 -18.00 -23.24
N THR A 241 -18.04 -18.77 -22.21
CA THR A 241 -18.64 -18.27 -20.97
C THR A 241 -18.01 -18.92 -19.75
N LEU A 242 -17.80 -18.13 -18.70
CA LEU A 242 -17.42 -18.60 -17.36
C LEU A 242 -18.69 -18.70 -16.51
N ILE A 243 -18.98 -19.92 -16.04
CA ILE A 243 -20.16 -20.23 -15.23
C ILE A 243 -19.69 -20.57 -13.81
N PRO A 244 -20.11 -19.85 -12.76
CA PRO A 244 -19.76 -20.23 -11.40
C PRO A 244 -20.39 -21.60 -11.07
N MET A 245 -19.57 -22.51 -10.53
CA MET A 245 -20.03 -23.80 -10.03
C MET A 245 -20.31 -23.72 -8.52
N PRO A 246 -21.38 -24.41 -8.05
CA PRO A 246 -21.70 -24.48 -6.63
C PRO A 246 -20.68 -25.28 -5.82
#